data_AF-A0A965DN67-F1
#
_entry.id   AF-A0A965DN67-F1
#
_cell.length_a   1.000
_cell.length_b   1.000
_cell.length_c   1.000
_cell.angle_alpha   90.00
_cell.angle_beta   90.00
_cell.angle_gamma   90.00
#
_symmetry.space_group_name_H-M   'P 1'
#
loop_
_entity.id
_entity.type
_entity.pdbx_description
1 polymer ?
#
loop_
_entity_poly.entity_id
_entity_poly.type
_entity_poly.pdbx_seq_one_letter_code
_entity_poly.pdbx_strand_id
1 'polypeptide(L)'
;MWLYSDVEDYVFYAGETNWNPIPGATNASYTINYELCQSRWFLRCSRRSGCNDWPGESNVVRVRINPVPVVGINVDANCVKLYACAASVTANVTSGGTAPFSYVWNTGATTQSITGICNAGVFSVTVTD
;
A
#
# COMPACT_ATOMS: atom_id res chain seq x y z
N MET A 1 -18.95 -1.13 21.31
CA MET A 1 -19.26 -1.34 19.88
C MET A 1 -18.03 -0.94 19.08
N TRP A 2 -17.66 -1.69 18.06
CA TRP A 2 -16.55 -1.34 17.18
C TRP A 2 -17.02 -0.47 16.02
N LEU A 3 -16.14 0.43 15.61
CA LEU A 3 -16.32 1.42 14.56
C LEU A 3 -15.15 1.27 13.57
N TYR A 4 -15.37 1.63 12.32
CA TYR A 4 -14.30 1.72 11.31
C TYR A 4 -14.33 3.04 10.54
N SER A 5 -13.18 3.41 9.98
CA SER A 5 -13.03 4.56 9.09
C SER A 5 -12.11 4.21 7.92
N ASP A 6 -12.47 4.64 6.71
CA ASP A 6 -11.68 4.46 5.48
C ASP A 6 -10.89 5.72 5.09
N VAL A 7 -10.82 6.71 5.98
CA VAL A 7 -10.05 7.94 5.74
C VAL A 7 -8.56 7.60 5.65
N GLU A 8 -7.92 7.89 4.51
CA GLU A 8 -6.55 7.49 4.20
C GLU A 8 -5.52 8.14 5.16
N ASP A 9 -5.66 9.45 5.39
CA ASP A 9 -4.84 10.29 6.27
C ASP A 9 -5.59 10.68 7.55
N TYR A 10 -6.11 9.68 8.27
CA TYR A 10 -6.85 9.94 9.50
C TYR A 10 -5.96 10.62 10.56
N VAL A 11 -6.37 11.83 10.96
CA VAL A 11 -5.82 12.53 12.11
C VAL A 11 -6.82 12.40 13.26
N PHE A 12 -6.38 11.86 14.39
CA PHE A 12 -7.24 11.74 15.56
C PHE A 12 -7.44 13.12 16.22
N TYR A 13 -8.69 13.57 16.31
CA TYR A 13 -9.09 14.71 17.14
C TYR A 13 -10.42 14.42 17.83
N ALA A 14 -10.65 15.09 18.97
CA ALA A 14 -11.88 14.94 19.73
C ALA A 14 -13.09 15.44 18.91
N GLY A 15 -14.14 14.61 18.83
CA GLY A 15 -15.37 14.94 18.09
C GLY A 15 -15.37 14.55 16.61
N GLU A 16 -14.36 13.83 16.12
CA GLU A 16 -14.35 13.27 14.76
C GLU A 16 -15.55 12.32 14.54
N THR A 17 -16.27 12.51 13.43
CA THR A 17 -17.52 11.79 13.10
C THR A 17 -17.37 10.82 11.92
N ASN A 18 -16.18 10.74 11.31
CA ASN A 18 -15.83 9.81 10.24
C ASN A 18 -15.72 8.35 10.71
N TRP A 19 -16.69 7.86 11.48
CA TRP A 19 -16.72 6.53 12.07
C TRP A 19 -18.03 5.82 11.74
N ASN A 20 -17.93 4.68 11.09
CA ASN A 20 -19.06 3.82 10.76
C ASN A 20 -19.15 2.66 11.76
N PRO A 21 -20.32 2.36 12.35
CA PRO A 21 -20.45 1.22 13.25
C PRO A 21 -20.29 -0.11 12.51
N ILE A 22 -19.62 -1.07 13.16
CA ILE A 22 -19.55 -2.46 12.69
C ILE A 22 -20.70 -3.23 13.36
N PRO A 23 -21.73 -3.66 12.60
CA PRO A 23 -22.87 -4.38 13.17
C PRO A 23 -22.45 -5.66 13.89
N GLY A 24 -23.02 -5.89 15.08
CA GLY A 24 -22.73 -7.09 15.88
C GLY A 24 -21.38 -7.11 16.60
N ALA A 25 -20.45 -6.20 16.29
CA ALA A 25 -19.15 -6.11 16.94
C ALA A 25 -19.27 -5.37 18.29
N THR A 26 -19.87 -5.99 19.30
CA THR A 26 -20.07 -5.41 20.64
C THR A 26 -19.07 -5.92 21.67
N ASN A 27 -18.38 -7.03 21.38
CA ASN A 27 -17.42 -7.70 22.25
C ASN A 27 -16.22 -6.84 22.64
N ALA A 28 -15.53 -7.28 23.69
CA ALA A 28 -14.32 -6.62 24.20
C ALA A 28 -13.19 -6.57 23.17
N SER A 29 -13.06 -7.66 22.41
CA SER A 29 -12.14 -7.81 21.29
C SER A 29 -12.92 -7.89 19.99
N TYR A 30 -12.27 -7.54 18.88
CA TYR A 30 -12.80 -7.70 17.52
C TYR A 30 -11.76 -8.39 16.65
N THR A 31 -12.18 -9.44 15.98
CA THR A 31 -11.38 -10.18 15.00
C THR A 31 -11.94 -9.90 13.62
N ILE A 32 -11.07 -9.50 12.70
CA ILE A 32 -11.42 -9.27 11.30
C ILE A 32 -11.49 -10.65 10.62
N ASN A 33 -12.69 -11.03 10.17
CA ASN A 33 -12.95 -12.32 9.51
C ASN A 33 -13.23 -12.17 8.00
N TYR A 34 -12.80 -11.06 7.41
CA TYR A 34 -12.95 -10.75 5.99
C TYR A 34 -11.69 -10.08 5.46
N GLU A 35 -11.49 -10.13 4.14
CA GLU A 35 -10.35 -9.51 3.49
C GLU A 35 -10.52 -7.99 3.42
N LEU A 36 -9.44 -7.25 3.74
CA LEU A 36 -9.39 -5.80 3.59
C LEU A 36 -8.73 -5.45 2.25
N CYS A 37 -9.48 -4.81 1.36
CA CYS A 37 -8.96 -4.36 0.06
C CYS A 37 -8.29 -2.98 0.12
N GLN A 38 -8.39 -2.28 1.26
CA GLN A 38 -7.82 -0.95 1.48
C GLN A 38 -7.45 -0.76 2.95
N SER A 39 -6.60 0.23 3.20
CA SER A 39 -6.25 0.64 4.57
C SER A 39 -7.51 1.11 5.32
N ARG A 40 -7.65 0.68 6.57
CA ARG A 40 -8.83 0.97 7.40
C ARG A 40 -8.44 1.18 8.85
N TRP A 41 -9.07 2.15 9.49
CA TRP A 41 -8.96 2.44 10.91
C TRP A 41 -10.06 1.74 11.68
N PHE A 42 -9.74 1.32 12.90
CA PHE A 42 -10.66 0.69 13.82
C PHE A 42 -10.59 1.37 15.18
N LEU A 43 -11.75 1.58 15.77
CA LEU A 43 -11.91 2.18 17.09
C LEU A 43 -12.96 1.37 17.84
N ARG A 44 -12.72 1.12 19.13
CA ARG A 44 -13.78 0.63 20.01
C ARG A 44 -14.43 1.83 20.70
N CYS A 45 -15.73 2.03 20.49
CA CYS A 45 -16.47 3.02 21.25
C CYS A 45 -16.52 2.61 22.74
N SER A 46 -15.78 3.32 23.59
CA SER A 46 -15.80 3.23 25.05
C SER A 46 -16.87 4.18 25.59
N ARG A 47 -18.09 3.70 25.80
CA ARG A 47 -19.09 4.48 26.56
C ARG A 47 -18.70 4.43 28.04
N ARG A 48 -18.02 5.45 28.56
CA ARG A 48 -18.10 5.74 30.00
C ARG A 48 -19.51 6.30 30.24
N SER A 49 -20.27 5.71 31.15
CA SER A 49 -21.59 6.23 31.54
C SER A 49 -21.43 7.70 31.95
N GLY A 50 -22.08 8.63 31.23
CA GLY A 50 -22.02 10.08 31.48
C GLY A 50 -21.41 10.95 30.38
N CYS A 51 -20.77 10.39 29.34
CA CYS A 51 -20.30 11.17 28.19
C CYS A 51 -21.35 11.14 27.06
N ASN A 52 -22.25 12.12 27.02
CA ASN A 52 -23.33 12.18 26.03
C ASN A 52 -22.86 12.65 24.63
N ASP A 53 -21.65 13.21 24.52
CA ASP A 53 -21.24 13.96 23.31
C ASP A 53 -19.99 13.43 22.60
N TRP A 54 -19.30 12.39 23.13
CA TRP A 54 -17.96 12.03 22.64
C TRP A 54 -17.79 10.56 22.26
N PRO A 55 -18.31 10.11 21.09
CA PRO A 55 -17.80 8.91 20.45
C PRO A 55 -16.33 9.14 20.08
N GLY A 56 -15.35 8.50 20.75
CA GLY A 56 -13.95 8.70 20.35
C GLY A 56 -12.84 8.42 21.36
N GLU A 57 -13.10 8.32 22.66
CA GLU A 57 -12.04 8.20 23.67
C GLU A 57 -11.48 6.77 23.86
N SER A 58 -11.16 6.08 22.77
CA SER A 58 -10.42 4.82 22.84
C SER A 58 -9.21 4.86 21.93
N ASN A 59 -8.28 3.94 22.17
CA ASN A 59 -7.19 3.69 21.24
C ASN A 59 -7.72 3.43 19.82
N VAL A 60 -7.14 4.13 18.86
CA VAL A 60 -7.38 3.94 17.44
C VAL A 60 -6.29 3.01 16.90
N VAL A 61 -6.69 1.98 16.15
CA VAL A 61 -5.78 1.06 15.48
C VAL A 61 -5.89 1.27 13.97
N ARG A 62 -4.74 1.46 13.30
CA ARG A 62 -4.67 1.45 11.83
C ARG A 62 -4.29 0.07 11.34
N VAL A 63 -5.08 -0.49 10.43
CA VAL A 63 -4.64 -1.60 9.58
C VAL A 63 -4.27 -1.03 8.22
N ARG A 64 -2.99 -1.13 7.85
CA ARG A 64 -2.48 -0.64 6.57
C ARG A 64 -2.48 -1.78 5.56
N ILE A 65 -3.15 -1.57 4.44
CA ILE A 65 -3.08 -2.42 3.25
C ILE A 65 -2.48 -1.56 2.15
N ASN A 66 -1.28 -1.93 1.70
CA ASN A 66 -0.66 -1.28 0.56
C ASN A 66 -1.21 -1.95 -0.71
N PRO A 67 -1.73 -1.17 -1.68
CA PRO A 67 -2.11 -1.73 -2.98
C PRO A 67 -0.89 -2.38 -3.65
N VAL A 68 -1.11 -3.39 -4.50
CA VAL A 68 -0.02 -4.00 -5.26
C VAL A 68 0.64 -2.94 -6.16
N PRO A 69 1.98 -2.79 -6.17
CA PRO A 69 2.66 -1.88 -7.09
C PRO A 69 2.34 -2.26 -8.55
N VAL A 70 1.88 -1.30 -9.33
CA VAL A 70 1.68 -1.43 -10.78
C VAL A 70 2.92 -0.89 -11.47
N VAL A 71 3.52 -1.69 -12.34
CA VAL A 71 4.79 -1.38 -12.99
C VAL A 71 4.59 -1.11 -14.48
N GLY A 72 5.01 0.06 -14.93
CA GLY A 72 5.21 0.39 -16.33
C GLY A 72 6.66 0.11 -16.74
N ILE A 73 6.85 -0.64 -17.83
CA ILE A 73 8.18 -0.91 -18.39
C ILE A 73 8.49 0.11 -19.49
N ASN A 74 9.61 0.82 -19.34
CA ASN A 74 10.18 1.64 -20.40
C ASN A 74 11.41 0.93 -20.98
N VAL A 75 11.44 0.76 -22.30
CA VAL A 75 12.57 0.17 -23.03
C VAL A 75 13.17 1.24 -23.93
N ASP A 76 14.40 1.64 -23.65
CA ASP A 76 15.20 2.43 -24.57
C ASP A 76 16.06 1.47 -25.40
N ALA A 77 15.49 1.02 -26.51
CA ALA A 77 16.17 0.24 -27.53
C ALA A 77 16.47 1.15 -28.72
N ASN A 78 17.44 2.05 -28.57
CA ASN A 78 17.98 2.80 -29.69
C ASN A 78 18.61 1.82 -30.71
N CYS A 79 17.84 1.51 -31.76
CA CYS A 79 18.19 0.56 -32.83
C CYS A 79 19.50 0.91 -33.57
N VAL A 80 20.01 2.14 -33.42
CA VAL A 80 21.27 2.61 -34.05
C VAL A 80 22.53 2.13 -33.30
N LYS A 81 22.41 1.62 -32.07
CA LYS A 81 23.55 1.25 -31.20
C LYS A 81 23.77 -0.26 -31.06
N LEU A 82 23.58 -1.02 -32.13
CA LEU A 82 23.75 -2.48 -32.15
C LEU A 82 25.18 -2.99 -31.87
N TYR A 83 26.16 -2.10 -31.63
CA TYR A 83 27.52 -2.45 -31.22
C TYR A 83 27.95 -1.89 -29.86
N ALA A 84 27.08 -1.21 -29.11
CA ALA A 84 27.52 -0.40 -27.97
C ALA A 84 26.95 -0.77 -26.59
N CYS A 85 26.33 -1.94 -26.41
CA CYS A 85 25.75 -2.34 -25.10
C CYS A 85 24.91 -1.22 -24.46
N ALA A 86 24.11 -0.51 -25.26
CA ALA A 86 23.52 0.77 -24.83
C ALA A 86 22.03 0.65 -24.49
N ALA A 87 21.42 -0.53 -24.67
CA ALA A 87 20.02 -0.70 -24.37
C ALA A 87 19.78 -0.68 -22.86
N SER A 88 18.62 -0.17 -22.46
CA SER A 88 18.19 -0.16 -21.07
C SER A 88 16.70 -0.48 -20.93
N VAL A 89 16.36 -1.08 -19.79
CA VAL A 89 15.00 -1.36 -19.37
C VAL A 89 14.81 -0.78 -17.98
N THR A 90 13.77 0.02 -17.78
CA THR A 90 13.43 0.64 -16.50
C THR A 90 12.03 0.25 -16.08
N ALA A 91 11.91 -0.24 -14.84
CA ALA A 91 10.66 -0.59 -14.20
C ALA A 91 10.19 0.58 -13.33
N ASN A 92 9.19 1.33 -13.77
CA ASN A 92 8.64 2.44 -13.00
C ASN A 92 7.37 2.00 -12.29
N VAL A 93 7.30 2.14 -10.97
CA VAL A 93 6.02 2.03 -10.27
C VAL A 93 5.17 3.24 -10.64
N THR A 94 4.07 3.00 -11.35
CA THR A 94 3.18 4.05 -11.87
C THR A 94 2.00 4.32 -10.94
N SER A 95 1.61 3.34 -10.14
CA SER A 95 0.61 3.46 -9.10
C SER A 95 0.72 2.30 -8.11
N GLY A 96 0.09 2.43 -6.95
CA GLY A 96 0.08 1.40 -5.93
C GLY A 96 1.38 1.29 -5.12
N GLY A 97 1.36 0.47 -4.07
CA GLY A 97 2.44 0.33 -3.10
C GLY A 97 2.78 1.61 -2.34
N THR A 98 3.79 1.51 -1.48
CA THR A 98 4.43 2.59 -0.74
C THR A 98 5.93 2.46 -0.92
N ALA A 99 6.62 3.58 -1.15
CA ALA A 99 8.07 3.56 -1.14
C ALA A 99 8.63 3.25 0.27
N PRO A 100 9.81 2.60 0.38
CA PRO A 100 10.74 2.25 -0.70
C PRO A 100 10.40 0.94 -1.43
N PHE A 101 10.60 0.91 -2.75
CA PHE A 101 10.39 -0.31 -3.55
C PHE A 101 11.66 -1.14 -3.69
N SER A 102 11.50 -2.46 -3.64
CA SER A 102 12.53 -3.47 -3.93
C SER A 102 12.31 -4.08 -5.31
N TYR A 103 13.39 -4.26 -6.07
CA TYR A 103 13.37 -4.83 -7.41
C TYR A 103 14.17 -6.13 -7.42
N VAL A 104 13.64 -7.16 -8.11
CA VAL A 104 14.35 -8.40 -8.38
C VAL A 104 14.17 -8.74 -9.85
N TRP A 105 15.25 -8.60 -10.62
CA TRP A 105 15.27 -8.97 -12.02
C TRP A 105 15.70 -10.43 -12.21
N ASN A 106 15.27 -11.06 -13.29
CA ASN A 106 15.76 -12.39 -13.68
C ASN A 106 17.26 -12.44 -13.96
N THR A 107 17.92 -11.28 -14.13
CA THR A 107 19.37 -11.15 -14.26
C THR A 107 20.10 -11.12 -12.91
N GLY A 108 19.38 -11.08 -11.80
CA GLY A 108 19.93 -10.88 -10.44
C GLY A 108 20.16 -9.42 -10.06
N ALA A 109 19.90 -8.46 -10.96
CA ALA A 109 19.93 -7.04 -10.61
C ALA A 109 18.83 -6.69 -9.60
N THR A 110 19.10 -5.72 -8.74
CA THR A 110 18.16 -5.22 -7.71
C THR A 110 17.84 -3.73 -7.81
N THR A 111 18.25 -3.11 -8.91
CA THR A 111 18.04 -1.69 -9.21
C THR A 111 16.75 -1.47 -10.01
N GLN A 112 16.21 -0.25 -10.00
CA GLN A 112 15.03 0.11 -10.79
C GLN A 112 15.25 -0.05 -12.31
N SER A 113 16.49 0.17 -12.76
CA SER A 113 16.88 0.09 -14.16
C SER A 113 17.99 -0.95 -14.35
N ILE A 114 17.92 -1.67 -15.47
CA ILE A 114 19.04 -2.40 -16.06
C ILE A 114 19.52 -1.59 -17.26
N THR A 115 20.82 -1.27 -17.28
CA THR A 115 21.51 -0.63 -18.40
C THR A 115 22.59 -1.58 -18.93
N GLY A 116 23.25 -1.24 -20.03
CA GLY A 116 24.36 -2.06 -20.51
C GLY A 116 23.92 -3.29 -21.31
N ILE A 117 22.67 -3.37 -21.76
CA ILE A 117 22.15 -4.58 -22.39
C ILE A 117 22.75 -4.71 -23.79
N CYS A 118 23.60 -5.72 -23.98
CA CYS A 118 24.27 -6.02 -25.25
C CYS A 118 23.51 -7.01 -26.12
N ASN A 119 22.79 -7.96 -25.49
CA ASN A 119 22.16 -9.08 -26.16
C ASN A 119 20.65 -8.98 -26.07
N ALA A 120 19.96 -9.40 -27.13
CA ALA A 120 18.52 -9.62 -27.07
C ALA A 120 18.19 -10.71 -26.05
N GLY A 121 17.12 -10.52 -25.29
CA GLY A 121 16.71 -11.45 -24.25
C GLY A 121 15.41 -11.00 -23.59
N VAL A 122 14.84 -11.89 -22.77
CA VAL A 122 13.66 -11.59 -21.97
C VAL A 122 14.11 -11.07 -20.60
N PHE A 123 13.65 -9.88 -20.23
CA PHE A 123 13.86 -9.29 -18.92
C PHE A 123 12.53 -9.23 -18.17
N SER A 124 12.50 -9.84 -16.98
CA SER A 124 11.34 -9.83 -16.09
C SER A 124 11.76 -9.32 -14.73
N VAL A 125 10.91 -8.49 -14.12
CA VAL A 125 11.13 -7.89 -12.81
C VAL A 125 9.98 -8.23 -11.87
N THR A 126 10.32 -8.55 -10.62
CA THR A 126 9.37 -8.56 -9.51
C THR A 126 9.62 -7.31 -8.69
N VAL A 127 8.56 -6.54 -8.42
CA VAL A 127 8.62 -5.32 -7.61
C VAL A 127 7.76 -5.50 -6.36
N THR A 128 8.34 -5.20 -5.20
CA THR A 128 7.70 -5.30 -3.89
C THR A 128 7.87 -3.98 -3.13
N ASP A 129 6.88 -3.62 -2.32
CA ASP A 129 6.90 -2.53 -1.31
C ASP A 129 7.30 -3.10 0.06
#